data_AF-A0A1G2VF82-F1
#
_entry.id   AF-A0A1G2VF82-F1
#
_cell.length_a   1.000
_cell.length_b   1.000
_cell.length_c   1.000
_cell.angle_alpha   90.00
_cell.angle_beta   90.00
_cell.angle_gamma   90.00
#
_symmetry.space_group_name_H-M   'P 1'
#
loop_
_entity.id
_entity.type
_entity.pdbx_description
1 polymer ?
#
loop_
_entity_poly.entity_id
_entity_poly.type
_entity_poly.pdbx_seq_one_letter_code
_entity_poly.pdbx_strand_id
1 'polypeptide(L)' 'MVLFTDVSSKRAVTAFKKAGFWIAKTFGKKHVGMTNGVRKIVIPRITRLNPYTLKGIIRDAGLTDDEFKELL' A
#
# COMPACT_ATOMS: atom_id res chain seq x y z
N MET A 1 -4.15 -10.84 -14.08
CA MET A 1 -4.76 -10.55 -12.76
C MET A 1 -3.94 -11.22 -11.67
N VAL A 2 -3.21 -10.45 -10.86
CA VAL A 2 -2.35 -10.98 -9.78
C VAL A 2 -3.13 -10.96 -8.46
N LEU A 3 -2.99 -12.00 -7.64
CA LEU A 3 -3.57 -12.04 -6.29
C LEU A 3 -2.45 -12.07 -5.25
N PHE A 4 -2.41 -11.07 -4.38
CA PHE A 4 -1.36 -10.89 -3.38
C PHE A 4 -1.76 -11.54 -2.05
N THR A 5 -1.62 -12.86 -1.94
CA THR A 5 -2.07 -13.63 -0.77
C THR A 5 -1.15 -13.51 0.45
N ASP A 6 0.09 -13.02 0.27
CA ASP A 6 1.09 -12.95 1.33
C ASP A 6 1.89 -11.63 1.34
N VAL A 7 1.15 -10.52 1.47
CA VAL A 7 1.75 -9.19 1.64
C VAL A 7 1.42 -8.63 3.01
N SER A 8 2.45 -8.35 3.79
CA SER A 8 2.30 -7.66 5.07
C SER A 8 2.19 -6.15 4.87
N SER A 9 1.66 -5.45 5.87
CA SER A 9 1.58 -3.99 5.86
C SER A 9 2.95 -3.34 5.70
N LYS A 10 3.99 -3.92 6.31
CA LYS A 10 5.37 -3.43 6.19
C LYS A 10 5.88 -3.54 4.74
N ARG A 11 5.62 -4.67 4.07
CA ARG A 11 5.99 -4.87 2.66
C ARG A 11 5.26 -3.89 1.76
N ALA A 12 3.95 -3.72 1.95
CA ALA A 12 3.17 -2.74 1.20
C ALA A 12 3.70 -1.32 1.39
N VAL A 13 3.98 -0.90 2.64
CA VAL A 13 4.59 0.42 2.92
C VAL A 13 5.91 0.59 2.19
N THR A 14 6.79 -0.43 2.19
CA THR A 14 8.06 -0.36 1.46
C THR A 14 7.85 -0.25 -0.05
N ALA A 15 6.94 -1.02 -0.63
CA ALA A 15 6.62 -0.95 -2.06
C ALA A 15 6.10 0.45 -2.44
N PHE A 16 5.17 1.02 -1.67
CA PHE A 16 4.68 2.38 -1.92
C PHE A 16 5.76 3.44 -1.73
N LYS A 17 6.73 3.24 -0.82
CA LYS A 17 7.92 4.11 -0.74
C LYS A 17 8.75 4.09 -2.02
N LYS A 18 8.98 2.91 -2.61
CA LYS A 18 9.65 2.79 -3.92
C LYS A 18 8.86 3.50 -5.03
N ALA A 19 7.53 3.52 -4.94
CA ALA A 19 6.64 4.30 -5.83
C ALA A 19 6.58 5.82 -5.54
N GLY A 20 7.45 6.34 -4.66
CA GLY A 20 7.50 7.76 -4.34
C GLY A 20 6.51 8.25 -3.28
N PHE A 21 5.80 7.34 -2.59
CA PHE A 21 4.97 7.73 -1.44
C PHE A 21 5.82 7.87 -0.17
N TRP A 22 5.52 8.85 0.66
CA TRP A 22 6.06 8.98 2.02
C TRP A 22 4.94 8.90 3.06
N ILE A 23 5.29 8.64 4.31
CA ILE A 23 4.34 8.61 5.42
C ILE A 23 3.96 10.06 5.74
N ALA A 24 2.71 10.44 5.47
CA ALA A 24 2.21 11.79 5.74
C ALA A 24 1.69 11.93 7.18
N LYS A 25 1.00 10.90 7.67
CA LYS A 25 0.39 10.88 8.99
C LYS A 25 0.14 9.45 9.41
N THR A 26 0.47 9.13 10.66
CA THR A 26 0.00 7.88 11.27
C THR A 26 -1.28 8.18 12.05
N PHE A 27 -2.40 7.57 11.65
CA PHE A 27 -3.68 7.70 12.36
C PHE A 27 -3.75 6.63 13.45
N GLY A 28 -3.33 7.00 14.67
CA GLY A 28 -3.29 6.09 15.82
C GLY A 28 -2.36 4.88 15.59
N LYS A 29 -2.64 3.75 16.25
CA LYS A 29 -1.80 2.53 16.13
C LYS A 29 -2.27 1.57 15.02
N LYS A 30 -3.41 1.84 14.37
CA LYS A 30 -4.10 0.88 13.49
C LYS A 30 -3.89 1.11 11.99
N HIS A 31 -3.48 2.32 11.57
CA HIS A 31 -3.34 2.64 10.14
C HIS A 31 -2.10 3.50 9.88
N VAL A 32 -1.55 3.40 8.67
CA VAL A 32 -0.50 4.29 8.14
C VAL A 32 -1.09 5.07 6.96
N GLY A 33 -1.12 6.39 7.05
CA GLY A 33 -1.43 7.24 5.90
C GLY A 33 -0.16 7.58 5.13
N MET A 34 -0.17 7.37 3.82
CA MET A 34 0.92 7.72 2.91
C MET A 34 0.42 8.67 1.81
N THR A 35 1.31 9.49 1.28
CA THR A 35 1.03 10.40 0.15
C THR A 35 2.25 10.49 -0.76
N ASN A 36 2.04 10.76 -2.05
CA ASN A 36 3.11 11.18 -2.97
C ASN A 36 2.99 12.66 -3.37
N GLY A 37 2.19 13.44 -2.62
CA GLY A 37 1.91 14.85 -2.90
C GLY A 37 0.68 15.05 -3.79
N VAL A 38 0.31 14.04 -4.58
CA VAL A 38 -0.87 14.06 -5.48
C VAL A 38 -1.99 13.15 -4.94
N ARG A 39 -1.64 11.93 -4.52
CA ARG A 39 -2.57 10.90 -4.05
C ARG A 39 -2.33 10.58 -2.58
N LYS A 40 -3.40 10.25 -1.86
CA LYS A 40 -3.34 9.79 -0.46
C LYS A 40 -3.88 8.38 -0.36
N ILE A 41 -3.18 7.52 0.36
CA ILE A 41 -3.58 6.14 0.62
C ILE A 41 -3.49 5.84 2.11
N VAL A 42 -4.33 4.90 2.58
CA VAL A 42 -4.35 4.45 3.97
C VAL A 42 -4.15 2.94 4.00
N ILE A 43 -3.13 2.50 4.73
CA ILE A 43 -2.74 1.10 4.85
C ILE A 43 -3.09 0.62 6.28
N PRO A 44 -3.95 -0.39 6.45
CA PRO A 44 -4.17 -1.04 7.75
C PRO A 44 -2.85 -1.60 8.29
N ARG A 45 -2.62 -1.51 9.61
CA ARG A 45 -1.45 -2.11 10.27
C ARG A 45 -1.80 -3.51 10.78
N ILE A 46 -1.61 -4.49 9.90
CA ILE A 46 -1.83 -5.92 10.18
C ILE A 46 -0.69 -6.79 9.63
N THR A 47 -0.56 -8.01 10.13
CA THR A 47 0.51 -8.94 9.72
C THR A 47 0.36 -9.40 8.27
N ARG A 48 -0.87 -9.60 7.80
CA ARG A 48 -1.20 -9.96 6.42
C ARG A 48 -2.38 -9.12 5.94
N LEU A 49 -2.22 -8.43 4.82
CA LEU A 49 -3.29 -7.66 4.20
C LEU A 49 -4.29 -8.59 3.51
N ASN A 50 -5.58 -8.25 3.59
CA ASN A 50 -6.57 -8.87 2.73
C ASN A 50 -6.22 -8.52 1.26
N PRO A 51 -6.12 -9.50 0.34
CA PRO A 51 -5.70 -9.24 -1.03
C PRO A 51 -6.60 -8.25 -1.78
N TYR A 52 -7.91 -8.26 -1.52
CA TYR A 52 -8.86 -7.35 -2.15
C TYR A 52 -8.73 -5.92 -1.61
N THR A 53 -8.47 -5.78 -0.30
CA THR A 53 -8.13 -4.48 0.30
C THR A 53 -6.84 -3.92 -0.31
N LEU A 54 -5.80 -4.76 -0.45
CA LEU A 54 -4.55 -4.34 -1.05
C LEU A 54 -4.75 -3.88 -2.51
N LYS A 55 -5.56 -4.58 -3.31
CA LYS A 55 -5.91 -4.14 -4.68
C LYS A 55 -6.59 -2.78 -4.71
N GLY A 56 -7.52 -2.53 -3.80
CA GLY A 56 -8.16 -1.22 -3.66
C GLY A 56 -7.11 -0.12 -3.44
N ILE A 57 -6.17 -0.36 -2.52
CA ILE A 57 -5.09 0.57 -2.21
C ILE A 57 -4.15 0.78 -3.41
N ILE A 58 -3.78 -0.27 -4.14
CA ILE A 58 -2.95 -0.20 -5.36
C ILE A 58 -3.62 0.70 -6.40
N ARG A 59 -4.91 0.48 -6.66
CA ARG A 59 -5.70 1.28 -7.60
C ARG A 59 -5.81 2.74 -7.15
N ASP A 60 -6.06 3.00 -5.88
CA ASP A 60 -6.16 4.36 -5.33
C ASP A 60 -4.82 5.09 -5.40
N ALA A 61 -3.71 4.35 -5.25
CA ALA A 61 -2.35 4.84 -5.47
C ALA A 61 -2.05 5.17 -6.94
N GLY A 62 -2.92 4.77 -7.88
CA GLY A 62 -2.74 4.98 -9.31
C GLY A 62 -1.75 4.00 -9.96
N LEU A 63 -1.55 2.84 -9.34
CA LEU A 63 -0.70 1.76 -9.89
C LEU A 63 -1.58 0.64 -10.45
N THR A 64 -1.03 -0.11 -11.38
CA THR A 64 -1.53 -1.42 -11.81
C THR A 64 -1.05 -2.53 -10.87
N ASP A 65 -1.72 -3.69 -10.92
CA ASP A 65 -1.30 -4.89 -10.18
C ASP A 65 0.16 -5.27 -10.54
N ASP A 66 0.52 -5.17 -11.82
CA ASP A 66 1.84 -5.57 -12.31
C ASP A 66 2.94 -4.57 -11.88
N GLU A 67 2.69 -3.26 -11.97
CA GLU A 67 3.61 -2.24 -11.45
C GLU A 67 3.85 -2.41 -9.94
N PHE A 68 2.80 -2.69 -9.17
CA PHE A 68 2.97 -2.95 -7.73
C PHE A 68 3.78 -4.22 -7.45
N LYS A 69 3.60 -5.27 -8.27
CA LYS A 69 4.34 -6.53 -8.13
C LYS A 69 5.85 -6.32 -8.30
N GLU A 70 6.27 -5.47 -9.23
CA GLU A 70 7.69 -5.12 -9.44
C GLU A 70 8.31 -4.36 -8.24
N LEU A 71 7.47 -3.78 -7.37
CA LEU A 71 7.90 -3.02 -6.20
C LEU A 71 7.94 -3.83 -4.90
N LEU A 72 7.41 -5.06 -4.90
CA LEU A 72 7.32 -5.94 -3.72
C LEU A 72 8.65 -6.51 -3.22
#